data_AF-A0A1I5J5Z4-F1
#
_entry.id   AF-A0A1I5J5Z4-F1
#
_cell.length_a   1.000
_cell.length_b   1.000
_cell.length_c   1.000
_cell.angle_alpha   90.00
_cell.angle_beta   90.00
_cell.angle_gamma   90.00
#
_symmetry.space_group_name_H-M   'P 1'
#
loop_
_entity.id
_entity.type
_entity.pdbx_description
1 polymer ?
#
loop_
_entity_poly.entity_id
_entity_poly.type
_entity_poly.pdbx_seq_one_letter_code
_entity_poly.pdbx_strand_id
1 'polypeptide(L)' 'TAESSGITEFEKCASTYRNWSKEILNAFKYGLTNGPTEGFNNKIKVLKRNSLGIKNFRRFRTRILHCTR' A
#
# COMPACT_ATOMS: atom_id res chain seq x y z
N THR A 1 6.81 22.09 14.80
CA THR A 1 6.65 21.35 13.52
C THR A 1 5.77 20.14 13.78
N ALA A 2 5.37 19.35 12.75
CA ALA A 2 4.62 18.11 13.00
C ALA A 2 5.37 17.12 13.92
N GLU A 3 6.70 17.23 14.00
CA GLU A 3 7.58 16.44 14.88
C GLU A 3 7.53 16.85 16.35
N SER A 4 7.01 18.04 16.64
CA SER A 4 7.01 18.64 17.98
C SER A 4 5.63 19.21 18.31
N SER A 5 4.57 18.67 17.70
CA SER A 5 3.21 19.21 17.83
C SER A 5 2.50 18.73 19.09
N GLY A 6 3.05 17.76 19.83
CA GLY A 6 2.40 17.14 21.00
C GLY A 6 1.23 16.22 20.64
N ILE A 7 1.03 15.97 19.33
CA ILE A 7 -0.01 15.09 18.78
C ILE A 7 0.70 13.85 18.27
N THR A 8 0.50 12.72 18.95
CA THR A 8 1.24 11.48 18.69
C THR A 8 1.09 10.99 17.24
N GLU A 9 -0.07 11.17 16.63
CA GLU A 9 -0.34 10.80 15.24
C GLU A 9 0.54 11.59 14.27
N PHE A 10 0.71 12.89 14.51
CA PHE A 10 1.51 13.77 13.67
C PHE A 10 3.00 13.52 13.85
N GLU A 11 3.44 13.26 15.07
CA GLU A 11 4.83 12.92 15.36
C GLU A 11 5.22 11.58 14.71
N LYS A 12 4.36 10.56 14.80
CA LYS A 12 4.55 9.26 14.11
C LYS A 12 4.56 9.40 12.59
N CYS A 13 3.66 10.22 12.06
CA CYS A 13 3.60 10.51 10.63
C CYS A 13 4.90 11.17 10.15
N ALA A 14 5.37 12.19 10.86
CA ALA A 14 6.63 12.89 10.54
C ALA A 14 7.84 11.95 10.64
N SER A 15 7.92 11.12 11.68
CA SER A 15 8.95 10.09 11.82
C SER A 15 8.97 9.13 10.63
N THR A 16 7.80 8.70 10.16
CA THR A 16 7.68 7.84 8.97
C THR A 16 8.25 8.53 7.73
N TYR A 17 7.90 9.79 7.47
CA TYR A 17 8.46 10.54 6.33
C TYR A 17 9.98 10.69 6.41
N ARG A 18 10.54 10.90 7.61
CA ARG A 18 12.01 10.96 7.79
C ARG A 18 12.67 9.63 7.48
N ASN A 19 12.12 8.53 7.99
CA ASN A 19 12.64 7.18 7.79
C ASN A 19 12.64 6.76 6.31
N TRP A 20 11.65 7.21 5.54
CA TRP A 20 11.49 6.87 4.11
C TRP A 20 11.96 7.98 3.16
N SER A 21 12.66 8.99 3.68
CA SER A 21 13.06 10.18 2.90
C SER A 21 13.90 9.82 1.67
N LYS A 22 14.78 8.82 1.77
CA LYS A 22 15.61 8.34 0.66
C LYS A 22 14.77 7.80 -0.49
N GLU A 23 13.81 6.93 -0.19
CA GLU A 23 12.93 6.29 -1.17
C GLU A 23 11.99 7.31 -1.82
N ILE A 24 11.46 8.24 -1.03
CA ILE A 24 10.64 9.36 -1.52
C ILE A 24 11.44 10.19 -2.53
N LEU A 25 12.68 10.58 -2.20
CA LEU A 25 13.55 11.32 -3.12
C LEU A 25 13.92 10.52 -4.38
N ASN A 26 14.15 9.22 -4.23
CA ASN A 26 14.40 8.33 -5.37
C ASN A 26 13.20 8.25 -6.33
N ALA A 27 11.96 8.32 -5.83
CA ALA A 27 10.77 8.32 -6.68
C ALA A 27 10.75 9.52 -7.65
N PHE A 28 11.15 10.71 -7.18
CA PHE A 28 11.27 11.90 -8.04
C PHE A 28 12.44 11.79 -9.02
N LYS A 29 13.55 11.15 -8.62
CA LYS A 29 14.73 10.98 -9.49
C LYS A 29 14.46 10.02 -10.66
N TYR A 30 13.79 8.90 -10.40
CA TYR A 30 13.63 7.82 -11.39
C TYR A 30 12.25 7.78 -12.04
N GLY A 31 11.28 8.58 -11.57
CA GLY A 31 9.92 8.60 -12.12
C GLY A 31 9.16 7.27 -11.96
N LEU A 32 9.64 6.38 -11.10
CA LEU A 32 8.99 5.09 -10.84
C LEU A 32 7.70 5.33 -10.08
N THR A 33 6.60 4.77 -10.60
CA THR A 33 5.28 4.89 -9.98
C THR A 33 4.89 3.58 -9.31
N ASN A 34 4.17 3.68 -8.19
CA ASN A 34 3.53 2.53 -7.54
C ASN A 34 2.18 2.17 -8.18
N GLY A 35 1.80 2.81 -9.29
CA GLY A 35 0.50 2.68 -9.95
C GLY A 35 0.12 1.24 -10.29
N PRO A 36 1.00 0.42 -10.91
CA PRO A 36 0.72 -0.99 -11.14
C PRO A 36 0.42 -1.76 -9.85
N THR A 37 1.24 -1.59 -8.81
CA THR A 37 1.06 -2.23 -7.50
C THR A 37 -0.27 -1.83 -6.86
N GLU A 38 -0.61 -0.55 -6.90
CA GLU A 38 -1.89 -0.02 -6.41
C GLU A 38 -3.08 -0.59 -7.18
N GLY A 39 -2.95 -0.70 -8.50
CA GLY A 39 -3.93 -1.34 -9.38
C GLY A 39 -4.19 -2.80 -8.98
N PHE A 40 -3.12 -3.58 -8.77
CA PHE A 40 -3.25 -4.97 -8.28
C PHE A 40 -3.90 -5.02 -6.90
N ASN A 41 -3.48 -4.18 -5.96
CA ASN A 41 -4.06 -4.12 -4.62
C ASN A 41 -5.56 -3.78 -4.67
N ASN A 42 -5.99 -2.87 -5.55
CA ASN A 42 -7.39 -2.54 -5.72
C ASN A 42 -8.19 -3.71 -6.33
N LYS A 43 -7.68 -4.38 -7.37
CA LYS A 43 -8.30 -5.59 -7.94
C LYS A 43 -8.50 -6.67 -6.87
N ILE A 44 -7.50 -6.89 -6.03
CA ILE A 44 -7.56 -7.86 -4.91
C ILE A 44 -8.60 -7.45 -3.86
N LYS A 45 -8.69 -6.16 -3.51
CA LYS A 45 -9.72 -5.63 -2.61
C LYS A 45 -11.13 -5.83 -3.17
N VAL A 46 -11.35 -5.56 -4.46
CA VAL A 46 -12.63 -5.80 -5.16
C VAL A 46 -12.98 -7.28 -5.14
N LEU A 47 -12.03 -8.17 -5.46
CA LEU A 47 -12.22 -9.62 -5.41
C LEU A 47 -12.67 -10.08 -4.01
N LYS A 48 -12.02 -9.59 -2.95
CA LYS A 48 -12.36 -9.91 -1.56
C LYS A 48 -13.78 -9.44 -1.21
N ARG A 49 -14.15 -8.22 -1.63
CA ARG A 49 -15.49 -7.64 -1.40
C ARG A 49 -16.58 -8.44 -2.12
N ASN A 50 -16.40 -8.74 -3.40
CA ASN A 50 -17.37 -9.49 -4.20
C ASN A 50 -17.55 -10.94 -3.72
N SER A 51 -16.55 -11.49 -3.02
CA SER A 51 -16.60 -12.84 -2.47
C SER A 51 -17.16 -12.90 -1.04
N LEU A 52 -17.59 -11.77 -0.46
CA LEU A 52 -18.00 -11.65 0.95
C LEU A 52 -16.95 -12.17 1.95
N GLY A 53 -15.67 -12.06 1.58
CA GLY A 53 -14.56 -12.62 2.34
C GLY A 53 -14.23 -14.07 1.97
N ILE A 54 -12.95 -14.35 1.72
CA ILE A 54 -12.45 -15.71 1.45
C ILE A 54 -11.63 -16.15 2.66
N LYS A 55 -12.10 -17.17 3.38
CA LYS A 55 -11.45 -17.68 4.60
C LYS A 55 -10.19 -18.51 4.32
N ASN A 56 -10.12 -19.16 3.15
CA ASN A 56 -9.01 -20.01 2.79
C ASN A 56 -7.99 -19.26 1.93
N PHE A 57 -6.80 -19.00 2.47
CA PHE A 57 -5.74 -18.26 1.77
C PHE A 57 -5.32 -18.92 0.46
N ARG A 58 -5.21 -20.26 0.41
CA ARG A 58 -4.85 -20.98 -0.83
C ARG A 58 -5.85 -20.68 -1.95
N ARG A 59 -7.16 -20.76 -1.65
CA ARG A 59 -8.23 -20.42 -2.60
C ARG A 59 -8.20 -18.94 -3.00
N PHE A 60 -7.91 -18.05 -2.05
CA PHE A 60 -7.78 -16.62 -2.33
C PHE A 60 -6.63 -16.35 -3.29
N ARG A 61 -5.44 -16.89 -3.01
CA ARG A 61 -4.25 -16.78 -3.87
C ARG A 61 -4.52 -17.32 -5.28
N THR A 62 -5.13 -18.50 -5.41
CA THR A 62 -5.49 -19.07 -6.72
C THR A 62 -6.42 -18.15 -7.50
N ARG A 63 -7.43 -17.55 -6.85
CA ARG A 63 -8.31 -16.58 -7.51
C ARG A 63 -7.58 -15.31 -7.93
N ILE A 64 -6.68 -14.77 -7.10
CA ILE A 64 -5.87 -13.60 -7.47
C ILE A 64 -5.10 -13.92 -8.75
N LEU A 65 -4.29 -14.99 -8.76
CA LEU A 65 -3.48 -15.38 -9.92
C LEU A 65 -4.29 -15.66 -11.18
N HIS A 66 -5.53 -16.15 -11.03
CA HIS A 66 -6.42 -16.38 -12.16
C HIS A 66 -7.03 -15.09 -12.72
N CYS A 67 -7.42 -14.14 -11.85
CA CYS A 67 -8.14 -12.92 -12.22
C CYS A 67 -7.23 -11.71 -12.48
N THR A 68 -5.94 -11.76 -12.12
CA THR A 68 -4.98 -10.66 -12.31
C THR A 68 -3.94 -10.98 -13.38
N ARG A 69 -4.30 -11.73 -14.42
CA ARG A 69 -3.50 -11.82 -15.65
C ARG A 69 -3.46 -10.48 -16.38
#